data_AF-A0A016S6L5-F1
#
_entry.id   AF-A0A016S6L5-F1
#
_cell.length_a   1.000
_cell.length_b   1.000
_cell.length_c   1.000
_cell.angle_alpha   90.00
_cell.angle_beta   90.00
_cell.angle_gamma   90.00
#
_symmetry.space_group_name_H-M   'P 1'
#
loop_
_entity.id
_entity.type
_entity.pdbx_description
1 polymer ?
#
loop_
_entity_poly.entity_id
_entity_poly.type
_entity_poly.pdbx_seq_one_letter_code
_entity_poly.pdbx_strand_id
1 'polypeptide(L)'
;MCKCTALSLSYLAKDDLDKFPLCDYTKCEVDVQKGNYSDSECANRCFRDCRQIRYEIDHEVQGRMVRPDLTLINLNWGSFEYLTMEQQWKYSITAFIAALGGSIGMWLGLSILSLIQGGTYLYTYLTKKVVKEKILKKVSEAPSRRRESKLSGLADLPTKKISIGANPFENPFHPSPSPSYELDLA
;
A
#
# COMPACT_ATOMS: atom_id res chain seq x y z
N MET A 1 -1.04 10.90 -38.55
CA MET A 1 -2.31 11.41 -37.99
C MET A 1 -2.17 12.87 -37.62
N CYS A 2 -3.22 13.66 -37.81
CA CYS A 2 -3.29 15.04 -37.35
C CYS A 2 -3.15 15.06 -35.82
N LYS A 3 -2.30 15.93 -35.26
CA LYS A 3 -2.10 16.05 -33.80
C LYS A 3 -3.23 16.90 -33.17
N CYS A 4 -4.47 16.49 -33.40
CA CYS A 4 -5.66 17.23 -33.00
C CYS A 4 -6.80 16.27 -32.69
N THR A 5 -7.79 16.76 -31.96
CA THR A 5 -8.96 15.99 -31.55
C THR A 5 -10.12 16.24 -32.51
N ALA A 6 -10.77 15.17 -32.97
CA ALA A 6 -11.97 15.28 -33.79
C ALA A 6 -13.13 15.89 -32.99
N LEU A 7 -14.00 16.65 -33.66
CA LEU A 7 -15.14 17.32 -33.01
C LEU A 7 -16.07 16.33 -32.31
N SER A 8 -16.28 15.15 -32.91
CA SER A 8 -17.09 14.08 -32.33
C SER A 8 -16.50 13.49 -31.04
N LEU A 9 -15.21 13.65 -30.78
CA LEU A 9 -14.52 13.12 -29.60
C LEU A 9 -14.24 14.19 -28.53
N SER A 10 -14.66 15.43 -28.77
CA SER A 10 -14.45 16.57 -27.87
C SER A 10 -14.99 16.33 -26.45
N TYR A 11 -16.10 15.59 -26.32
CA TYR A 11 -16.70 15.29 -25.03
C TYR A 11 -15.89 14.27 -24.22
N LEU A 12 -15.07 13.44 -24.87
CA LEU A 12 -14.20 12.44 -24.24
C LEU A 12 -12.84 13.01 -23.88
N ALA A 13 -12.31 13.92 -24.68
CA ALA A 13 -10.97 14.47 -24.54
C ALA A 13 -10.92 15.83 -23.82
N LYS A 14 -11.87 16.11 -22.91
CA LYS A 14 -11.98 17.42 -22.24
C LYS A 14 -10.70 17.81 -21.50
N ASP A 15 -10.06 16.84 -20.84
CA ASP A 15 -8.84 17.08 -20.07
C ASP A 15 -7.58 17.14 -20.95
N ASP A 16 -7.64 16.58 -22.16
CA ASP A 16 -6.53 16.52 -23.12
C ASP A 16 -6.61 17.63 -24.19
N LEU A 17 -7.61 18.51 -24.11
CA LEU A 17 -7.89 19.51 -25.14
C LEU A 17 -6.79 20.60 -25.22
N ASP A 18 -6.10 20.86 -24.11
CA ASP A 18 -4.95 21.77 -24.05
C ASP A 18 -3.74 21.22 -24.83
N LYS A 19 -3.61 19.88 -24.87
CA LYS A 19 -2.52 19.19 -25.55
C LYS A 19 -2.86 18.89 -27.01
N PHE A 20 -4.12 18.60 -27.29
CA PHE A 20 -4.63 18.27 -28.62
C PHE A 20 -5.89 19.10 -28.91
N PRO A 21 -5.74 20.29 -29.52
CA PRO A 21 -6.87 21.16 -29.82
C PRO A 21 -7.78 20.53 -30.87
N LEU A 22 -8.98 21.11 -31.05
CA LEU A 22 -9.92 20.67 -32.06
C LEU A 22 -9.31 20.75 -33.47
N CYS A 23 -9.54 19.72 -34.27
CA CYS A 23 -9.03 19.65 -35.64
C CYS A 23 -9.66 20.70 -36.55
N ASP A 24 -8.81 21.42 -37.28
CA ASP A 24 -9.20 22.17 -38.47
C ASP A 24 -9.06 21.27 -39.70
N TYR A 25 -10.18 20.74 -40.17
CA TYR A 25 -10.25 19.79 -41.28
C TYR A 25 -9.84 20.38 -42.64
N THR A 26 -9.68 21.70 -42.75
CA THR A 26 -9.18 22.34 -43.97
C THR A 26 -7.66 22.18 -44.14
N LYS A 27 -6.95 21.97 -43.04
CA LYS A 27 -5.48 21.89 -43.00
C LYS A 27 -4.95 20.47 -42.90
N CYS A 28 -5.82 19.50 -42.62
CA CYS A 28 -5.41 18.12 -42.43
C CYS A 28 -6.40 17.15 -43.08
N GLU A 29 -5.94 16.43 -44.09
CA GLU A 29 -6.66 15.31 -44.67
C GLU A 29 -6.54 14.11 -43.74
N VAL A 30 -7.68 13.72 -43.16
CA VAL A 30 -7.78 12.57 -42.27
C VAL A 30 -7.93 11.32 -43.13
N ASP A 31 -6.82 10.67 -43.44
CA ASP A 31 -6.84 9.36 -44.07
C ASP A 31 -7.02 8.25 -43.01
N VAL A 32 -8.28 7.82 -42.85
CA VAL A 32 -8.71 6.82 -41.85
C VAL A 32 -8.14 5.42 -42.15
N GLN A 33 -7.68 5.19 -43.39
CA GLN A 33 -7.18 3.88 -43.85
C GLN A 33 -5.65 3.78 -43.85
N LYS A 34 -4.93 4.91 -43.69
CA LYS A 34 -3.45 4.94 -43.78
C LYS A 34 -2.73 4.44 -42.53
N GLY A 35 -3.45 4.17 -41.46
CA GLY A 35 -2.88 3.73 -40.19
C GLY A 35 -3.11 2.25 -39.93
N ASN A 36 -2.04 1.47 -39.78
CA ASN A 36 -2.11 0.09 -39.31
C ASN A 36 -2.29 0.08 -37.78
N TYR A 37 -3.41 0.60 -37.30
CA TYR A 37 -3.75 0.55 -35.88
C TYR A 37 -4.38 -0.79 -35.57
N SER A 38 -3.76 -1.57 -34.69
CA SER A 38 -4.33 -2.84 -34.25
C SER A 38 -5.37 -2.59 -33.16
N ASP A 39 -6.54 -3.24 -33.24
CA ASP A 39 -7.57 -3.17 -32.21
C ASP A 39 -7.04 -3.59 -30.83
N SER A 40 -6.07 -4.52 -30.80
CA SER A 40 -5.39 -4.95 -29.57
C SER A 40 -4.63 -3.82 -28.87
N GLU A 41 -4.01 -2.91 -29.61
CA GLU A 41 -3.24 -1.81 -29.01
C GLU A 41 -4.16 -0.81 -28.30
N CYS A 42 -5.37 -0.61 -28.82
CA CYS A 42 -6.38 0.26 -28.23
C CYS A 42 -7.11 -0.42 -27.06
N ALA A 43 -7.55 -1.66 -27.23
CA ALA A 43 -8.35 -2.39 -26.24
C ALA A 43 -7.59 -2.66 -24.93
N ASN A 44 -6.28 -2.92 -24.99
CA ASN A 44 -5.48 -3.25 -23.81
C ASN A 44 -5.37 -2.11 -22.78
N ARG A 45 -5.65 -0.87 -23.17
CA ARG A 45 -5.59 0.31 -22.29
C ARG A 45 -6.97 0.89 -21.96
N CYS A 46 -8.04 0.29 -22.47
CA CYS A 46 -9.40 0.75 -22.25
C CYS A 46 -10.03 -0.01 -21.08
N PHE A 47 -9.83 0.48 -19.87
CA PHE A 47 -10.52 -0.05 -18.69
C PHE A 47 -11.94 0.51 -18.62
N ARG A 48 -12.90 -0.36 -18.35
CA ARG A 48 -14.29 0.06 -18.14
C ARG A 48 -14.40 0.78 -16.79
N ASP A 49 -15.17 1.86 -16.76
CA ASP A 49 -15.48 2.54 -15.51
C ASP A 49 -16.25 1.60 -14.56
N CYS A 50 -15.91 1.62 -13.27
CA CYS A 50 -16.58 0.84 -12.25
C CYS A 50 -18.04 1.26 -12.08
N ARG A 51 -18.38 2.53 -12.37
CA ARG A 51 -19.75 3.02 -12.34
C ARG A 51 -20.28 3.21 -13.74
N GLN A 52 -20.97 2.21 -14.25
CA GLN A 52 -21.65 2.28 -15.55
C GLN A 52 -23.17 2.30 -15.37
N ILE A 53 -23.83 3.27 -16.00
CA ILE A 53 -25.30 3.28 -16.18
C ILE A 53 -25.58 2.70 -17.56
N ARG A 54 -26.42 1.67 -17.63
CA ARG A 54 -26.84 1.05 -18.88
C ARG A 54 -28.35 1.19 -19.00
N TYR A 55 -28.78 1.66 -20.16
CA TYR A 55 -30.20 1.72 -20.53
C TYR A 55 -30.52 0.54 -21.44
N GLU A 56 -31.57 -0.19 -21.12
CA GLU A 56 -32.20 -1.13 -22.03
C GLU A 56 -33.26 -0.37 -22.83
N ILE A 57 -33.22 -0.49 -24.15
CA ILE A 57 -34.07 0.29 -25.05
C ILE A 57 -34.92 -0.69 -25.84
N ASP A 58 -36.22 -0.64 -25.61
CA ASP A 58 -37.21 -1.36 -26.41
C ASP A 58 -37.71 -0.43 -27.52
N HIS A 59 -37.50 -0.84 -28.77
CA HIS A 59 -37.91 -0.09 -29.94
C HIS A 59 -39.27 -0.56 -30.44
N GLU A 60 -40.31 0.25 -30.25
CA GLU A 60 -41.62 0.03 -30.85
C GLU A 60 -41.84 1.00 -32.02
N VAL A 61 -41.98 0.47 -33.24
CA VAL A 61 -42.20 1.28 -34.45
C VAL A 61 -43.71 1.38 -34.71
N GLN A 62 -44.28 2.54 -34.43
CA GLN A 62 -45.69 2.83 -34.72
C GLN A 62 -45.88 3.26 -36.19
N GLY A 63 -45.86 2.28 -37.10
CA GLY A 63 -46.23 2.47 -38.50
C GLY A 63 -45.45 3.55 -39.27
N ARG A 64 -45.93 3.92 -40.45
CA ARG A 64 -45.35 5.01 -41.26
C ARG A 64 -46.12 6.30 -41.02
N MET A 65 -45.40 7.41 -40.84
CA MET A 65 -46.01 8.72 -40.79
C MET A 65 -46.55 9.11 -42.17
N VAL A 66 -47.65 9.87 -42.20
CA VAL A 66 -48.30 10.34 -43.44
C VAL A 66 -47.38 11.30 -44.21
N ARG A 67 -46.52 12.05 -43.51
CA ARG A 67 -45.49 12.90 -44.13
C ARG A 67 -44.12 12.21 -44.07
N PRO A 68 -43.40 12.10 -45.19
CA PRO A 68 -42.09 11.45 -45.24
C PRO A 68 -40.97 12.27 -44.57
N ASP A 69 -41.15 13.59 -44.43
CA ASP A 69 -40.13 14.49 -43.87
C ASP A 69 -40.18 14.58 -42.33
N LEU A 70 -41.14 13.91 -41.69
CA LEU A 70 -41.28 13.91 -40.24
C LEU A 70 -41.11 12.51 -39.67
N THR A 71 -40.36 12.45 -38.57
CA THR A 71 -40.23 11.26 -37.71
C THR A 71 -40.53 11.67 -36.28
N LEU A 72 -41.50 10.99 -35.64
CA LEU A 72 -41.82 11.20 -34.24
C LEU A 72 -41.12 10.14 -33.40
N ILE A 73 -40.30 10.57 -32.45
CA ILE A 73 -39.62 9.70 -31.50
C ILE A 73 -40.21 9.99 -30.13
N ASN A 74 -40.87 8.99 -29.52
CA ASN A 74 -41.38 9.09 -28.17
C ASN A 74 -40.47 8.28 -27.22
N LEU A 75 -39.96 8.93 -26.18
CA LEU A 75 -39.08 8.34 -25.19
C LEU A 75 -39.83 8.23 -23.87
N ASN A 76 -40.20 7.01 -23.51
CA ASN A 76 -40.92 6.71 -22.27
C ASN A 76 -40.10 5.74 -21.41
N TRP A 77 -40.19 5.89 -20.08
CA TRP A 77 -39.67 4.90 -19.14
C TRP A 77 -40.68 3.76 -19.03
N GLY A 78 -40.25 2.52 -19.31
CA GLY A 78 -41.15 1.35 -19.27
C GLY A 78 -41.65 1.02 -17.87
N SER A 79 -40.74 0.94 -16.90
CA SER A 79 -41.04 0.75 -15.48
C SER A 79 -40.08 1.61 -14.65
N PHE A 80 -40.53 2.16 -13.52
CA PHE A 80 -39.70 2.98 -12.62
C PHE A 80 -38.86 2.10 -11.68
N GLU A 81 -38.23 1.05 -12.22
CA GLU A 81 -37.39 0.13 -11.48
C GLU A 81 -35.95 0.30 -11.93
N TYR A 82 -35.06 0.55 -10.98
CA TYR A 82 -33.63 0.63 -11.23
C TYR A 82 -33.00 -0.68 -10.77
N LEU A 83 -32.49 -1.46 -11.71
CA LEU A 83 -31.70 -2.65 -11.41
C LEU A 83 -30.28 -2.22 -11.07
N THR A 84 -29.89 -2.40 -9.81
CA THR A 84 -28.53 -2.13 -9.32
C THR A 84 -27.75 -3.44 -9.31
N MET A 85 -26.63 -3.47 -10.03
CA MET A 85 -25.72 -4.60 -10.06
C MET A 85 -24.39 -4.18 -9.44
N GLU A 86 -24.06 -4.75 -8.28
CA GLU A 86 -22.81 -4.47 -7.59
C GLU A 86 -21.96 -5.75 -7.49
N GLN A 87 -20.69 -5.64 -7.84
CA GLN A 87 -19.73 -6.72 -7.67
C GLN A 87 -19.11 -6.64 -6.27
N GLN A 88 -19.44 -7.62 -5.43
CA GLN A 88 -18.94 -7.71 -4.05
C GLN A 88 -17.79 -8.72 -3.95
N TRP A 89 -16.80 -8.42 -3.12
CA TRP A 89 -15.68 -9.33 -2.87
C TRP A 89 -16.17 -10.57 -2.10
N LYS A 90 -16.03 -11.76 -2.70
CA LYS A 90 -16.45 -13.01 -2.05
C LYS A 90 -15.52 -13.45 -0.93
N TYR A 91 -14.22 -13.15 -1.02
CA TYR A 91 -13.21 -13.56 -0.04
C TYR A 91 -12.39 -12.37 0.43
N SER A 92 -12.63 -11.95 1.67
CA SER A 92 -11.88 -10.89 2.32
C SER A 92 -10.74 -11.45 3.17
N ILE A 93 -9.78 -10.59 3.53
CA ILE A 93 -8.70 -10.94 4.47
C ILE A 93 -9.29 -11.37 5.82
N THR A 94 -10.41 -10.78 6.23
CA THR A 94 -11.13 -11.18 7.45
C THR A 94 -11.69 -12.59 7.34
N ALA A 95 -12.29 -12.96 6.20
CA ALA A 95 -12.75 -14.33 5.95
C ALA A 95 -11.57 -15.32 5.91
N PHE A 96 -10.42 -14.91 5.38
CA PHE A 96 -9.19 -15.72 5.40
C PHE A 96 -8.70 -16.00 6.82
N ILE A 97 -8.54 -14.95 7.64
CA ILE A 97 -8.07 -15.09 9.03
C ILE A 97 -9.07 -15.91 9.85
N ALA A 98 -10.37 -15.72 9.63
CA ALA A 98 -11.41 -16.50 10.30
C ALA A 98 -11.34 -18.00 9.91
N ALA A 99 -11.17 -18.32 8.63
CA ALA A 99 -11.04 -19.70 8.17
C ALA A 99 -9.75 -20.38 8.68
N LEU A 100 -8.64 -19.64 8.67
CA LEU A 100 -7.36 -20.11 9.17
C LEU A 100 -7.38 -20.30 10.69
N GLY A 101 -7.91 -19.33 11.43
CA GLY A 101 -8.10 -19.42 12.88
C GLY A 101 -9.06 -20.52 13.29
N GLY A 102 -10.15 -20.71 12.53
CA GLY A 102 -11.12 -21.79 12.77
C GLY A 102 -10.53 -23.18 12.54
N SER A 103 -9.78 -23.37 11.45
CA SER A 103 -9.14 -24.67 11.15
C SER A 103 -8.00 -25.00 12.12
N ILE A 104 -7.10 -24.06 12.41
CA ILE A 104 -6.00 -24.26 13.37
C ILE A 104 -6.52 -24.40 14.80
N GLY A 105 -7.51 -23.59 15.18
CA GLY A 105 -8.15 -23.66 16.49
C GLY A 105 -8.87 -24.98 16.72
N MET A 106 -9.54 -25.54 15.71
CA MET A 106 -10.21 -26.84 15.80
C MET A 106 -9.22 -28.02 15.83
N TRP A 107 -8.15 -27.97 15.03
CA TRP A 107 -7.20 -29.08 14.94
C TRP A 107 -6.23 -29.15 16.12
N LEU A 108 -5.64 -28.01 16.51
CA LEU A 108 -4.58 -27.96 17.51
C LEU A 108 -5.07 -27.47 18.88
N GLY A 109 -6.31 -26.99 18.99
CA GLY A 109 -6.77 -26.28 20.19
C GLY A 109 -5.96 -24.99 20.45
N LEU A 110 -5.22 -24.51 19.44
CA LEU A 110 -4.33 -23.36 19.56
C LEU A 110 -5.16 -22.08 19.52
N SER A 111 -5.26 -21.43 20.69
CA SER A 111 -5.74 -20.06 20.83
C SER A 111 -4.62 -19.07 20.52
N ILE A 112 -4.98 -17.84 20.14
CA ILE A 112 -4.01 -16.77 19.87
C ILE A 112 -3.12 -16.47 21.10
N LEU A 113 -3.66 -16.66 22.30
CA LEU A 113 -2.92 -16.52 23.55
C LEU A 113 -1.83 -17.61 23.69
N SER A 114 -2.12 -18.84 23.27
CA SER A 114 -1.17 -19.95 23.26
C SER A 114 -0.05 -19.74 22.25
N LEU A 115 -0.35 -19.09 21.11
CA LEU A 115 0.65 -18.68 20.12
C LEU A 115 1.61 -17.61 20.68
N ILE A 116 1.10 -16.62 21.40
CA ILE A 116 1.93 -15.56 22.00
C ILE A 116 2.80 -16.11 23.14
N GLN A 117 2.25 -16.96 24.01
CA GLN A 117 2.99 -17.61 25.08
C GLN A 117 4.02 -18.61 24.53
N GLY A 118 3.65 -19.41 23.55
CA GLY A 118 4.57 -20.31 22.85
C GLY A 118 5.69 -19.56 22.12
N GLY A 119 5.36 -18.45 21.46
CA GLY A 119 6.32 -17.61 20.73
C GLY A 119 7.33 -16.94 21.66
N THR A 120 6.88 -16.35 22.77
CA THR A 120 7.78 -15.74 23.78
C THR A 120 8.64 -16.78 24.49
N TYR A 121 8.10 -17.96 24.78
CA TYR A 121 8.89 -19.08 25.32
C TYR A 121 9.94 -19.58 24.33
N LEU A 122 9.58 -19.74 23.05
CA LEU A 122 10.52 -20.17 22.01
C LEU A 122 11.60 -19.11 21.75
N TYR A 123 11.23 -17.84 21.75
CA TYR A 123 12.17 -16.72 21.59
C TYR A 123 13.16 -16.65 22.75
N THR A 124 12.68 -16.75 24.00
CA THR A 124 13.56 -16.77 25.19
C THR A 124 14.43 -18.03 25.23
N TYR A 125 13.94 -19.17 24.73
CA TYR A 125 14.71 -20.40 24.63
C TYR A 125 15.84 -20.31 23.59
N LEU A 126 15.55 -19.81 22.39
CA LEU A 126 16.53 -19.62 21.32
C LEU A 126 17.59 -18.58 21.70
N THR A 127 17.19 -17.45 22.26
CA THR A 127 18.13 -16.43 22.75
C THR A 127 19.02 -16.98 23.87
N LYS A 128 18.49 -17.76 24.82
CA LYS A 128 19.31 -18.43 25.84
C LYS A 128 20.31 -19.43 25.24
N LYS A 129 19.94 -20.21 24.23
CA LYS A 129 20.86 -21.15 23.56
C LYS A 129 21.99 -20.42 22.84
N VAL A 130 21.68 -19.38 22.08
CA VAL A 130 22.67 -18.57 21.36
C VAL A 130 23.60 -17.83 22.34
N VAL A 131 23.07 -17.32 23.45
CA VAL A 131 23.87 -16.67 24.50
C VAL A 131 24.77 -17.70 25.21
N LYS A 132 24.28 -18.90 25.50
CA LYS A 132 25.06 -19.97 26.13
C LYS A 132 26.21 -20.44 25.24
N GLU A 133 25.99 -20.56 23.93
CA GLU A 133 27.06 -20.85 22.97
C GLU A 133 28.09 -19.72 22.85
N LYS A 134 27.65 -18.44 22.86
CA LYS A 134 28.57 -17.29 22.84
C LYS A 134 29.39 -17.17 24.13
N ILE A 135 28.82 -17.49 25.29
CA ILE A 135 29.55 -17.53 26.57
C ILE A 135 30.53 -18.70 26.59
N LEU A 136 30.12 -19.89 26.13
CA LEU A 136 31.00 -21.06 26.06
C LEU A 136 32.19 -20.83 25.11
N LYS A 137 31.98 -20.15 23.97
CA LYS A 137 33.05 -19.75 23.05
C LYS A 137 33.99 -18.69 23.65
N LYS A 138 33.46 -17.71 24.40
CA LYS A 138 34.29 -16.74 25.13
C LYS A 138 35.11 -17.38 26.25
N VAL A 139 34.64 -18.48 26.85
CA VAL A 139 35.40 -19.24 27.87
C VAL A 139 36.47 -20.12 27.22
N SER A 140 36.26 -20.63 26.00
CA SER A 140 37.30 -21.38 25.27
C SER A 140 38.40 -20.51 24.63
N GLU A 141 38.15 -19.22 24.42
CA GLU A 141 39.11 -18.22 23.89
C GLU A 141 39.84 -17.42 24.98
N ALA A 142 39.97 -17.93 26.20
CA ALA A 142 40.86 -17.33 27.21
C ALA A 142 42.27 -17.93 27.10
N PRO A 143 43.27 -17.27 26.47
CA PRO A 143 44.64 -17.76 26.51
C PRO A 143 45.26 -17.46 27.88
N SER A 144 45.97 -18.45 28.40
CA SER A 144 46.84 -18.31 29.56
C SER A 144 47.87 -17.19 29.33
N ARG A 145 47.95 -16.20 30.23
CA ARG A 145 49.19 -15.45 30.45
C ARG A 145 49.48 -15.37 31.94
N ARG A 146 50.52 -16.12 32.35
CA ARG A 146 51.16 -16.07 33.67
C ARG A 146 52.66 -15.86 33.45
N ARG A 147 53.18 -14.64 33.63
CA ARG A 147 54.30 -14.30 34.54
C ARG A 147 54.82 -12.87 34.40
N GLU A 148 55.32 -12.37 35.53
CA GLU A 148 55.75 -11.03 35.93
C GLU A 148 57.00 -10.47 35.22
N SER A 149 57.16 -9.14 35.18
CA SER A 149 58.13 -8.41 36.03
C SER A 149 58.25 -6.89 35.77
N LYS A 150 58.55 -6.15 36.86
CA LYS A 150 59.16 -4.80 37.01
C LYS A 150 58.32 -3.50 36.88
N LEU A 151 57.95 -2.99 38.07
CA LEU A 151 58.36 -1.71 38.71
C LEU A 151 58.43 -0.39 37.90
N SER A 152 57.78 0.64 38.49
CA SER A 152 57.96 2.10 38.39
C SER A 152 57.15 2.86 37.32
N GLY A 153 56.27 3.77 37.74
CA GLY A 153 55.78 4.86 36.87
C GLY A 153 54.40 5.40 37.23
N LEU A 154 54.39 6.53 37.95
CA LEU A 154 53.29 7.39 38.38
C LEU A 154 52.40 7.90 37.20
N ALA A 155 51.06 7.92 37.34
CA ALA A 155 50.11 9.01 36.96
C ALA A 155 48.66 8.53 36.66
N ASP A 156 47.75 8.85 37.60
CA ASP A 156 46.35 9.32 37.52
C ASP A 156 45.25 8.68 36.61
N LEU A 157 44.31 8.00 37.31
CA LEU A 157 42.81 7.99 37.34
C LEU A 157 41.91 8.30 36.10
N PRO A 158 40.60 7.91 36.10
CA PRO A 158 39.92 6.82 36.81
C PRO A 158 38.98 5.97 35.92
N THR A 159 39.07 4.65 36.03
CA THR A 159 38.00 3.73 35.62
C THR A 159 36.86 3.74 36.63
N LYS A 160 35.68 4.19 36.21
CA LYS A 160 34.42 4.13 36.96
C LYS A 160 33.99 2.66 37.14
N LYS A 161 34.30 2.07 38.30
CA LYS A 161 33.67 0.82 38.78
C LYS A 161 32.29 1.19 39.31
N ILE A 162 31.22 0.69 38.70
CA ILE A 162 29.87 0.81 39.26
C ILE A 162 29.79 -0.19 40.42
N SER A 163 29.70 0.35 41.64
CA SER A 163 29.57 -0.43 42.87
C SER A 163 28.17 -1.05 42.95
N ILE A 164 28.15 -2.31 43.34
CA ILE A 164 26.98 -2.98 43.90
C ILE A 164 26.86 -2.45 45.32
N GLY A 165 25.97 -1.48 45.50
CA GLY A 165 25.77 -0.79 46.77
C GLY A 165 25.11 0.56 46.55
N ALA A 166 23.97 0.58 45.88
CA ALA A 166 23.11 1.76 45.81
C ALA A 166 21.90 1.53 46.73
N ASN A 167 21.64 2.52 47.57
CA ASN A 167 20.62 2.53 48.62
C ASN A 167 19.21 2.40 48.01
N PRO A 168 18.31 1.54 48.52
CA PRO A 168 17.05 1.21 47.85
C PRO A 168 15.96 2.30 47.94
N PHE A 169 16.30 3.52 48.40
CA PHE A 169 15.36 4.64 48.58
C PHE A 169 15.74 5.91 47.79
N GLU A 170 16.72 5.85 46.89
CA GLU A 170 17.10 6.99 46.07
C GLU A 170 16.10 7.18 44.91
N ASN A 171 15.40 8.33 44.86
CA ASN A 171 14.33 8.62 43.91
C ASN A 171 14.92 8.95 42.51
N PRO A 172 14.46 8.31 41.41
CA PRO A 172 15.16 8.36 40.12
C PRO A 172 14.84 9.58 39.24
N PHE A 173 14.19 10.61 39.78
CA PHE A 173 13.77 11.78 39.01
C PHE A 173 14.45 13.06 39.51
N HIS A 174 15.65 13.34 38.98
CA HIS A 174 16.16 14.70 38.91
C HIS A 174 15.92 15.24 37.49
N PRO A 175 15.30 16.43 37.33
CA PRO A 175 15.17 17.06 36.03
C PRO A 175 16.54 17.58 35.56
N SER A 176 16.94 17.20 34.35
CA SER A 176 18.09 17.77 33.64
C SER A 176 17.83 19.26 33.31
N PRO A 177 18.83 20.15 33.44
CA PRO A 177 18.67 21.55 33.07
C PRO A 177 18.60 21.70 31.54
N SER A 178 17.63 22.50 31.08
CA SER A 178 17.43 22.91 29.69
C SER A 178 18.59 23.78 29.17
N PRO A 179 18.99 23.70 27.88
CA PRO A 179 19.97 24.60 27.31
C PRO A 179 19.39 25.99 27.01
N SER A 180 20.14 27.01 27.38
CA SER A 180 19.92 28.43 27.08
C SER A 180 20.22 28.75 25.61
N TYR A 181 19.46 29.70 25.06
CA TYR A 181 19.62 30.31 23.75
C TYR A 181 20.83 31.27 23.74
N GLU A 182 21.60 31.29 22.66
CA GLU A 182 22.49 32.40 22.32
C GLU A 182 22.37 32.66 20.80
N LEU A 183 22.08 33.91 20.48
CA LEU A 183 21.91 34.51 19.15
C LEU A 183 23.29 34.99 18.69
N ASP A 184 23.81 34.47 17.58
CA ASP A 184 24.93 35.11 16.87
C ASP A 184 24.51 35.52 15.45
N LEU A 185 24.55 36.82 15.24
CA LEU A 185 24.44 37.52 13.96
C LEU A 185 25.81 37.56 13.29
N ALA A 186 25.89 37.09 12.04
CA ALA A 186 26.84 37.55 11.02
C ALA A 186 26.29 37.23 9.63
#